data_AF-A0A1Z4JRP6-F1
#
_entry.id   AF-A0A1Z4JRP6-F1
#
_cell.length_a   1.000
_cell.length_b   1.000
_cell.length_c   1.000
_cell.angle_alpha   90.00
_cell.angle_beta   90.00
_cell.angle_gamma   90.00
#
_symmetry.space_group_name_H-M   'P 1'
#
loop_
_entity.id
_entity.type
_entity.pdbx_description
1 polymer ?
#
loop_
_entity_poly.entity_id
_entity_poly.type
_entity_poly.pdbx_seq_one_letter_code
_entity_poly.pdbx_strand_id
1 'polypeptide(L)'
;MPSIPGALDPLTIKITQLPDALVVENDWRSFTIDTGSAIISVSVRPRIWNNLVEGTKQYRNWTAIITGRMGELTDVGFVLEQPGIQIFDTPLGEID
;
A
#
# COMPACT_ATOMS: atom_id res chain seq x y z
N MET A 1 18.24 25.58 18.35
CA MET A 1 16.82 25.70 17.98
C MET A 1 16.06 24.68 18.82
N PRO A 2 15.01 25.07 19.57
CA PRO A 2 14.20 24.10 20.29
C PRO A 2 13.40 23.25 19.30
N SER A 3 13.56 21.93 19.33
CA SER A 3 12.77 20.97 18.55
C SER A 3 11.79 20.25 19.48
N ILE A 4 10.50 20.29 19.16
CA ILE A 4 9.48 19.47 19.82
C ILE A 4 9.37 18.11 19.13
N PRO A 5 9.14 17.00 19.86
CA PRO A 5 8.86 15.72 19.25
C PRO A 5 7.48 15.75 18.59
N GLY A 6 7.43 15.55 17.27
CA GLY A 6 6.22 15.30 16.51
C GLY A 6 6.14 13.82 16.10
N ALA A 7 4.92 13.28 16.01
CA ALA A 7 4.66 11.97 15.42
C ALA A 7 3.91 12.17 14.10
N LEU A 8 4.39 11.54 13.03
CA LEU A 8 3.64 11.43 11.77
C LEU A 8 2.80 10.16 11.84
N ASP A 9 1.50 10.30 11.66
CA ASP A 9 0.62 9.16 11.49
C ASP A 9 1.04 8.32 10.28
N PRO A 10 0.95 6.98 10.37
CA PRO A 10 1.29 6.12 9.25
C PRO A 10 0.35 6.41 8.07
N LEU A 11 0.94 6.54 6.90
CA LEU A 11 0.19 6.76 5.68
C LEU A 11 -0.70 5.55 5.42
N THR A 12 -1.98 5.81 5.14
CA THR A 12 -2.98 4.78 4.85
C THR A 12 -3.51 4.99 3.45
N ILE A 13 -3.34 3.98 2.59
CA ILE A 13 -3.75 4.00 1.19
C ILE A 13 -4.77 2.88 1.02
N LYS A 14 -5.91 3.17 0.40
CA LYS A 14 -6.94 2.16 0.12
C LYS A 14 -6.93 1.84 -1.37
N ILE A 15 -6.85 0.57 -1.70
CA ILE A 15 -6.96 0.06 -3.06
C ILE A 15 -8.12 -0.94 -3.14
N THR A 16 -8.87 -0.86 -4.23
CA THR A 16 -9.97 -1.80 -4.56
C THR A 16 -9.63 -2.63 -5.80
N GLN A 17 -8.45 -2.39 -6.38
CA GLN A 17 -7.93 -3.06 -7.56
C GLN A 17 -6.50 -3.51 -7.29
N LEU A 18 -6.13 -4.64 -7.86
CA LEU A 18 -4.78 -5.17 -7.73
C LEU A 18 -3.82 -4.30 -8.58
N PRO A 19 -2.77 -3.71 -8.00
CA PRO A 19 -1.81 -2.93 -8.77
C PRO A 19 -0.93 -3.84 -9.63
N ASP A 20 -0.35 -3.27 -10.68
CA ASP A 20 0.61 -3.99 -11.52
C ASP A 20 1.95 -4.06 -10.78
N ALA A 21 2.27 -5.23 -10.21
CA ALA A 21 3.48 -5.44 -9.43
C ALA A 21 4.57 -6.12 -10.24
N LEU A 22 5.72 -5.46 -10.28
CA LEU A 22 6.95 -5.95 -10.85
C LEU A 22 7.68 -6.80 -9.81
N VAL A 23 8.24 -7.92 -10.26
CA VAL A 23 9.15 -8.72 -9.43
C VAL A 23 10.51 -8.04 -9.45
N VAL A 24 10.96 -7.61 -8.29
CA VAL A 24 12.29 -7.01 -8.08
C VAL A 24 13.22 -8.04 -7.42
N GLU A 25 14.44 -7.62 -7.10
CA GLU A 25 15.43 -8.48 -6.44
C GLU A 25 14.88 -9.16 -5.18
N ASN A 26 15.30 -10.40 -4.97
CA ASN A 26 14.94 -11.22 -3.81
C ASN A 26 13.47 -11.71 -3.77
N ASP A 27 12.80 -11.82 -4.93
CA ASP A 27 11.39 -12.18 -5.09
C ASP A 27 10.41 -11.16 -4.46
N TRP A 28 10.87 -9.93 -4.22
CA TRP A 28 9.98 -8.88 -3.71
C TRP A 28 9.11 -8.35 -4.84
N ARG A 29 7.92 -7.88 -4.47
CA ARG A 29 6.96 -7.31 -5.41
C ARG A 29 6.94 -5.81 -5.19
N SER A 30 7.35 -5.06 -6.20
CA SER A 30 7.31 -3.60 -6.18
C SER A 30 6.23 -3.11 -7.13
N PHE A 31 5.41 -2.19 -6.66
CA PHE A 31 4.35 -1.57 -7.44
C PHE A 31 4.20 -0.10 -7.05
N THR A 32 3.64 0.68 -7.97
CA THR A 32 3.38 2.10 -7.75
C THR A 32 1.88 2.35 -7.63
N ILE A 33 1.50 3.20 -6.69
CA ILE A 33 0.12 3.67 -6.52
C ILE A 33 0.08 5.15 -6.88
N ASP A 34 -0.69 5.49 -7.90
CA ASP A 34 -0.97 6.87 -8.27
C ASP A 34 -2.14 7.40 -7.43
N THR A 35 -1.90 8.41 -6.60
CA THR A 35 -2.96 9.07 -5.79
C THR A 35 -3.43 10.39 -6.40
N GLY A 36 -3.04 10.71 -7.63
CA GLY A 36 -3.27 11.98 -8.33
C GLY A 36 -2.37 13.13 -7.86
N SER A 37 -1.92 13.10 -6.61
CA SER A 37 -1.01 14.08 -6.01
C SER A 37 0.45 13.60 -5.95
N ALA A 38 0.66 12.29 -5.85
CA ALA A 38 1.98 11.68 -5.78
C ALA A 38 1.93 10.22 -6.26
N ILE A 39 3.05 9.73 -6.78
CA ILE A 39 3.26 8.32 -7.09
C ILE A 39 3.98 7.66 -5.92
N ILE A 40 3.28 6.73 -5.28
CA ILE A 40 3.76 6.04 -4.08
C ILE A 40 4.36 4.71 -4.49
N SER A 41 5.65 4.54 -4.28
CA SER A 41 6.36 3.30 -4.59
C SER A 41 6.33 2.36 -3.39
N VAL A 42 5.73 1.18 -3.56
CA VAL A 42 5.51 0.20 -2.49
C VAL A 42 6.23 -1.10 -2.85
N SER A 43 7.15 -1.53 -2.00
CA SER A 43 7.87 -2.80 -2.15
C SER A 43 7.52 -3.74 -1.01
N VAL A 44 6.81 -4.83 -1.32
CA VAL A 44 6.34 -5.81 -0.33
C VAL A 44 7.01 -7.15 -0.55
N ARG A 45 7.17 -7.90 0.55
CA ARG A 45 7.65 -9.27 0.51
C ARG A 45 6.66 -10.17 -0.25
N PRO A 46 7.12 -11.24 -0.91
CA PRO A 46 6.26 -12.14 -1.69
C PRO A 46 5.15 -12.74 -0.84
N ARG A 47 5.39 -13.00 0.45
CA ARG A 47 4.37 -13.49 1.39
C ARG A 47 3.20 -12.52 1.56
N ILE A 48 3.47 -11.22 1.67
CA ILE A 48 2.44 -10.19 1.83
C ILE A 48 1.68 -10.02 0.52
N TRP A 49 2.39 -10.03 -0.61
CA TRP A 49 1.79 -9.95 -1.93
C TRP A 49 0.88 -11.15 -2.24
N ASN A 50 1.31 -12.37 -1.91
CA ASN A 50 0.49 -13.57 -2.11
C ASN A 50 -0.80 -13.49 -1.29
N ASN A 51 -0.74 -13.05 -0.02
CA ASN A 51 -1.94 -12.80 0.77
C ASN A 51 -2.89 -11.81 0.07
N LEU A 52 -2.35 -10.70 -0.49
CA LEU A 52 -3.14 -9.75 -1.28
C LEU A 52 -3.86 -10.45 -2.45
N VAL A 53 -3.10 -11.14 -3.29
CA VAL A 53 -3.63 -11.86 -4.47
C VAL A 53 -4.66 -12.92 -4.08
N GLU A 54 -4.43 -13.67 -3.00
CA GLU A 54 -5.37 -14.68 -2.50
C GLU A 54 -6.67 -14.03 -2.03
N GLY A 55 -6.60 -12.93 -1.28
CA GLY A 55 -7.79 -12.16 -0.89
C GLY A 55 -8.58 -11.64 -2.09
N THR A 56 -7.89 -11.20 -3.15
CA THR A 56 -8.57 -10.77 -4.39
C THR A 56 -9.29 -11.90 -5.13
N LYS A 57 -8.85 -13.15 -4.94
CA LYS A 57 -9.47 -14.34 -5.54
C LYS A 57 -10.61 -14.88 -4.69
N GLN A 58 -10.50 -14.73 -3.37
CA GLN A 58 -11.46 -15.24 -2.41
C GLN A 58 -12.73 -14.39 -2.34
N TYR A 59 -12.60 -13.07 -2.50
CA TYR A 59 -13.72 -12.14 -2.36
C TYR A 59 -14.07 -11.49 -3.70
N ARG A 60 -15.36 -11.46 -4.03
CA ARG A 60 -15.85 -10.80 -5.27
C ARG A 60 -15.65 -9.29 -5.22
N ASN A 61 -15.75 -8.70 -4.02
CA ASN A 61 -15.46 -7.30 -3.74
C ASN A 61 -14.55 -7.24 -2.52
N TRP A 62 -13.42 -6.55 -2.63
CA TRP A 62 -12.44 -6.44 -1.55
C TRP A 62 -11.85 -5.03 -1.54
N THR A 63 -11.42 -4.61 -0.36
CA THR A 63 -10.63 -3.39 -0.17
C THR A 63 -9.37 -3.76 0.56
N ALA A 64 -8.21 -3.49 -0.03
CA ALA A 64 -6.96 -3.60 0.70
C ALA A 64 -6.54 -2.23 1.21
N ILE A 65 -6.23 -2.19 2.50
CA ILE A 65 -5.65 -1.05 3.19
C ILE A 65 -4.15 -1.31 3.29
N ILE A 66 -3.38 -0.47 2.63
CA ILE A 66 -1.92 -0.46 2.66
C ILE A 66 -1.52 0.64 3.64
N THR A 67 -0.93 0.25 4.76
CA THR A 67 -0.35 1.18 5.73
C THR A 67 1.16 1.19 5.63
N GLY A 68 1.80 2.31 5.94
CA GLY A 68 3.25 2.35 6.02
C GLY A 68 3.77 3.70 6.49
N ARG A 69 5.09 3.86 6.48
CA ARG A 69 5.76 5.12 6.76
C ARG A 69 6.24 5.74 5.47
N MET A 70 6.11 7.06 5.37
CA MET A 70 6.73 7.81 4.28
C MET A 70 8.25 7.74 4.47
N GLY A 71 8.91 7.06 3.54
CA GLY A 71 10.36 6.94 3.51
C GLY A 71 10.98 7.97 2.58
N GLU A 72 11.88 7.50 1.73
CA GLU A 72 12.60 8.34 0.77
C GLU A 72 11.65 9.03 -0.21
N LEU A 73 11.75 10.35 -0.33
CA LEU A 73 11.06 11.13 -1.36
C LEU A 73 11.67 10.85 -2.72
N THR A 74 10.83 10.55 -3.71
CA THR A 74 11.22 10.36 -5.10
C THR A 74 10.82 11.59 -5.91
N ASP A 75 11.31 11.71 -7.14
CA ASP A 75 10.99 12.83 -8.04
C ASP A 75 9.47 13.01 -8.27
N VAL A 76 8.73 11.90 -8.22
CA VAL A 76 7.29 11.83 -8.49
C VAL A 76 6.43 11.58 -7.23
N GLY A 77 7.05 11.42 -6.05
CA GLY A 77 6.34 11.06 -4.82
C GLY A 77 7.28 10.56 -3.73
N PHE A 78 7.07 9.34 -3.24
CA PHE A 78 7.90 8.76 -2.17
C PHE A 78 7.80 7.24 -2.12
N VAL A 79 8.76 6.62 -1.42
CA VAL A 79 8.80 5.20 -1.12
C VAL A 79 8.06 4.93 0.19
N LEU A 80 7.17 3.95 0.18
CA LEU A 80 6.48 3.49 1.37
C LEU A 80 7.34 2.46 2.11
N GLU A 81 7.88 2.86 3.26
CA GLU A 81 8.62 2.00 4.15
C GLU A 81 7.70 1.22 5.07
N GLN A 82 8.12 0.00 5.42
CA GLN A 82 7.38 -0.93 6.29
C GLN A 82 5.91 -1.12 5.83
N PRO A 83 5.66 -1.45 4.55
CA PRO A 83 4.29 -1.60 4.06
C PRO A 83 3.59 -2.80 4.69
N GLY A 84 2.45 -2.54 5.32
CA GLY A 84 1.51 -3.53 5.83
C GLY A 84 0.26 -3.55 4.95
N ILE A 85 -0.15 -4.72 4.47
CA ILE A 85 -1.39 -4.88 3.69
C ILE A 85 -2.42 -5.63 4.53
N GLN A 86 -3.60 -5.04 4.67
CA GLN A 86 -4.76 -5.66 5.29
C GLN A 86 -5.91 -5.69 4.30
N ILE A 87 -6.51 -6.86 4.09
CA ILE A 87 -7.61 -7.04 3.13
C ILE A 87 -8.89 -7.17 3.92
N PHE A 88 -9.90 -6.40 3.51
CA PHE A 88 -11.24 -6.44 4.05
C PHE A 88 -12.19 -6.90 2.97
N ASP A 89 -13.05 -7.86 3.30
CA ASP A 89 -14.24 -8.13 2.51
C ASP A 89 -15.10 -6.87 2.58
N THR A 90 -15.39 -6.29 1.43
CA THR A 90 -16.25 -5.11 1.37
C THR A 90 -17.59 -5.59 0.84
N PRO A 91 -18.59 -5.82 1.72
CA PRO A 91 -19.94 -6.05 1.23
C PRO A 91 -20.33 -4.81 0.43
N LEU A 92 -20.78 -5.03 -0.80
CA LEU A 92 -21.26 -3.98 -1.69
C LEU A 92 -22.46 -3.28 -1.03
N GLY A 93 -22.23 -2.19 -0.27
CA GLY A 93 -23.32 -1.48 0.38
C GLY A 93 -23.04 -0.62 1.61
N GLU A 94 -21.87 0.00 1.77
CA GLU A 94 -21.73 1.11 2.74
C GLU A 94 -21.16 2.34 2.03
N ILE A 95 -22.07 3.06 1.39
CA ILE A 95 -21.97 4.49 1.12
C ILE A 95 -22.59 5.18 2.35
N ASP A 96 -21.83 6.01 3.04
CA ASP A 96 -22.38 7.13 3.82
C ASP A 96 -22.02 8.43 3.11
#